data_AF-A0A945I6H2-F1
#
_entry.id   AF-A0A945I6H2-F1
#
_cell.length_a   1.000
_cell.length_b   1.000
_cell.length_c   1.000
_cell.angle_alpha   90.00
_cell.angle_beta   90.00
_cell.angle_gamma   90.00
#
_symmetry.space_group_name_H-M   'P 1'
#
loop_
_entity.id
_entity.type
_entity.pdbx_description
1 polymer ?
#
loop_
_entity_poly.entity_id
_entity_poly.type
_entity_poly.pdbx_seq_one_letter_code
_entity_poly.pdbx_strand_id
1 'polypeptide(L)' 'MAALQSANITVMIKAVRKASGKLKRDYGEVDQLQVSSKGPADFVTAADVRTEEMLRDSLSYARPEYG' A
#
# COMPACT_ATOMS: atom_id res chain seq x y z
N MET A 1 -14.42 25.85 3.28
CA MET A 1 -15.31 24.71 3.53
C MET A 1 -14.56 23.44 3.16
N ALA A 2 -14.25 22.56 4.12
CA ALA A 2 -13.81 21.22 3.76
C ALA A 2 -15.01 20.52 3.11
N ALA A 3 -14.84 20.02 1.88
CA ALA A 3 -15.87 19.19 1.26
C ALA A 3 -16.21 18.05 2.23
N LEU A 4 -17.51 17.77 2.42
CA LEU A 4 -17.96 16.63 3.22
C LEU A 4 -17.39 15.37 2.57
N GLN A 5 -16.24 14.91 3.08
CA GLN A 5 -15.61 13.71 2.57
C GLN A 5 -16.47 12.54 3.00
N SER A 6 -16.91 11.73 2.04
CA SER A 6 -17.73 10.56 2.38
C SER A 6 -16.96 9.65 3.33
N ALA A 7 -17.70 8.97 4.21
CA ALA A 7 -17.09 8.05 5.18
C ALA A 7 -16.22 6.99 4.49
N ASN A 8 -16.65 6.53 3.31
CA ASN A 8 -15.89 5.56 2.51
C ASN A 8 -14.59 6.15 1.97
N ILE A 9 -14.60 7.37 1.42
CA ILE A 9 -13.37 8.02 0.96
C ILE A 9 -12.41 8.27 2.12
N THR A 10 -12.92 8.65 3.29
CA THR A 10 -12.09 8.82 4.50
C THR A 10 -11.38 7.53 4.88
N VAL A 11 -12.07 6.39 4.82
CA VAL A 11 -11.50 5.05 5.07
C VAL A 11 -10.45 4.71 4.00
N MET A 12 -10.74 4.91 2.72
CA MET A 12 -9.80 4.65 1.62
C MET A 12 -8.50 5.45 1.78
N ILE A 13 -8.60 6.75 2.10
CA ILE A 13 -7.42 7.59 2.30
C ILE A 13 -6.58 7.11 3.47
N LYS A 14 -7.21 6.69 4.58
CA LYS A 14 -6.49 6.14 5.72
C LYS A 14 -5.76 4.84 5.37
N ALA A 15 -6.42 3.93 4.65
CA ALA A 15 -5.80 2.68 4.19
C ALA A 15 -4.60 2.94 3.28
N VAL A 16 -4.74 3.83 2.28
CA VAL A 16 -3.65 4.18 1.35
C VAL A 16 -2.48 4.85 2.09
N ARG A 17 -2.74 5.78 3.02
CA ARG A 17 -1.68 6.43 3.80
C ARG A 17 -0.88 5.44 4.65
N LYS A 18 -1.55 4.41 5.18
CA LYS A 18 -0.90 3.34 5.94
C LYS A 18 -0.01 2.48 5.03
N ALA A 19 -0.53 2.06 3.88
CA ALA A 19 0.20 1.21 2.94
C ALA A 19 1.38 1.93 2.26
N SER A 20 1.20 3.20 1.89
CA SER A 20 2.21 3.98 1.15
C SER A 20 3.50 4.23 1.93
N GLY A 21 3.44 4.24 3.27
CA GLY A 21 4.63 4.42 4.11
C GLY A 21 5.67 3.33 3.91
N LYS A 22 5.24 2.08 3.69
CA LYS A 22 6.17 0.96 3.42
C LYS A 22 6.64 0.98 1.97
N LEU A 23 5.72 1.17 1.02
CA LEU A 23 6.04 1.28 -0.40
C LEU A 23 7.06 2.39 -0.69
N LYS A 24 6.97 3.53 0.01
CA LYS A 24 7.93 4.64 -0.15
C LYS A 24 9.35 4.27 0.31
N ARG A 25 9.48 3.48 1.39
CA ARG A 25 10.79 3.00 1.85
C ARG A 25 11.35 2.00 0.86
N ASP A 26 10.52 1.06 0.45
CA ASP A 26 10.86 0.03 -0.52
C ASP A 26 11.38 0.70 -1.82
N TYR A 27 10.67 1.71 -2.35
CA TYR A 27 11.13 2.47 -3.51
C TYR A 27 12.49 3.17 -3.31
N GLY A 28 12.77 3.69 -2.10
CA GLY A 28 14.06 4.33 -1.81
C GLY A 28 15.23 3.36 -1.74
N GLU A 29 14.98 2.07 -1.52
CA GLU A 29 15.98 1.02 -1.45
C GLU A 29 16.15 0.27 -2.79
N VAL A 30 15.35 0.60 -3.81
CA VAL A 30 15.32 -0.12 -5.09
C VAL A 30 16.68 -0.12 -5.81
N ASP A 31 17.46 0.96 -5.68
CA ASP A 31 18.79 1.07 -6.27
C ASP A 31 19.80 0.12 -5.61
N GLN A 32 19.60 -0.24 -4.33
CA GLN A 32 20.45 -1.21 -3.63
C GLN A 32 20.21 -2.65 -4.12
N LEU A 33 19.07 -2.90 -4.75
CA LEU A 33 18.69 -4.22 -5.24
C LEU A 33 19.34 -4.57 -6.57
N GLN A 34 19.91 -3.60 -7.29
CA GLN A 34 20.74 -3.90 -8.47
C GLN A 34 21.97 -4.76 -8.11
N VAL A 35 22.39 -4.76 -6.84
CA VAL A 35 23.51 -5.56 -6.31
C VAL A 35 23.04 -6.91 -5.75
N SER A 36 21.73 -7.07 -5.52
CA SER A 36 21.11 -8.30 -5.03
C SER A 36 20.89 -9.29 -6.19
N SER A 37 21.08 -10.59 -5.93
CA SER A 37 20.87 -11.67 -6.90
C SER A 37 19.42 -11.82 -7.37
N LYS A 38 18.47 -11.25 -6.65
CA LYS A 38 17.07 -11.06 -7.08
C LYS A 38 16.96 -9.71 -7.75
N GLY A 39 16.69 -9.70 -9.06
CA GLY A 39 16.65 -8.48 -9.86
C GLY A 39 15.49 -7.55 -9.49
N PRO A 40 15.44 -6.34 -10.08
CA PRO A 40 14.43 -5.33 -9.76
C PRO A 40 12.96 -5.79 -9.92
N ALA A 41 12.69 -6.72 -10.83
CA ALA A 41 11.34 -7.24 -11.08
C ALA A 41 10.76 -8.01 -9.89
N ASP A 42 11.58 -8.80 -9.19
CA ASP A 42 11.15 -9.56 -8.00
C ASP A 42 10.76 -8.63 -6.86
N PHE A 43 11.46 -7.51 -6.74
CA PHE A 43 11.17 -6.50 -5.74
C PHE A 43 9.87 -5.77 -5.98
N VAL A 44 9.65 -5.33 -7.22
CA VAL A 44 8.39 -4.66 -7.61
C VAL A 44 7.22 -5.58 -7.30
N THR A 45 7.33 -6.87 -7.62
CA THR A 45 6.31 -7.88 -7.31
C THR A 45 6.09 -8.03 -5.80
N ALA A 46 7.16 -8.12 -5.00
CA ALA A 46 7.03 -8.26 -3.55
C ALA A 46 6.47 -7.02 -2.86
N ALA A 47 6.81 -5.83 -3.34
CA ALA A 47 6.28 -4.56 -2.84
C ALA A 47 4.80 -4.39 -3.18
N ASP A 48 4.39 -4.81 -4.39
CA ASP A 48 3.00 -4.79 -4.85
C ASP A 48 2.12 -5.74 -4.00
N VAL A 49 2.49 -7.02 -3.91
CA VAL A 49 1.75 -8.04 -3.11
C VAL A 49 1.56 -7.57 -1.67
N ARG A 50 2.61 -7.06 -1.04
CA ARG A 50 2.55 -6.58 0.35
C ARG A 50 1.66 -5.34 0.50
N THR A 51 1.65 -4.46 -0.51
CA THR A 51 0.79 -3.27 -0.51
C THR A 51 -0.66 -3.68 -0.66
N GLU A 52 -0.96 -4.63 -1.54
CA GLU A 52 -2.30 -5.19 -1.73
C GLU A 52 -2.83 -5.83 -0.44
N GLU A 53 -2.05 -6.71 0.20
CA GLU A 53 -2.41 -7.34 1.47
C GLU A 53 -2.80 -6.29 2.53
N MET A 54 -1.97 -5.25 2.67
CA MET A 54 -2.18 -4.21 3.68
C MET A 54 -3.42 -3.35 3.41
N LEU A 55 -3.72 -3.09 2.14
CA LEU A 55 -4.94 -2.43 1.71
C LEU A 55 -6.16 -3.30 1.99
N ARG A 56 -6.12 -4.58 1.59
CA ARG A 56 -7.19 -5.54 1.81
C ARG A 56 -7.52 -5.66 3.29
N ASP A 57 -6.52 -5.89 4.13
CA ASP A 57 -6.69 -5.97 5.59
C ASP A 57 -7.33 -4.71 6.17
N SER A 58 -6.85 -3.53 5.74
CA SER A 58 -7.33 -2.26 6.29
C SER A 58 -8.76 -1.93 5.84
N LEU A 59 -9.11 -2.25 4.59
CA LEU A 59 -10.43 -2.01 4.03
C LEU A 59 -11.45 -3.03 4.56
N SER A 60 -11.10 -4.32 4.57
CA SER A 60 -11.95 -5.39 5.11
C SER A 60 -12.19 -5.22 6.62
N TYR A 61 -11.20 -4.73 7.37
CA TYR A 61 -11.42 -4.37 8.78
C TYR A 61 -12.42 -3.22 8.95
N ALA A 62 -12.36 -2.19 8.10
CA ALA A 62 -13.20 -1.01 8.21
C ALA A 62 -14.62 -1.19 7.64
N ARG A 63 -14.78 -2.08 6.65
CA ARG A 63 -16.05 -2.42 5.99
C ARG A 63 -16.10 -3.93 5.73
N PRO A 64 -16.36 -4.77 6.75
CA PRO A 64 -16.38 -6.24 6.60
C PRO A 64 -17.44 -6.75 5.63
N GLU A 65 -18.51 -5.98 5.42
CA GLU A 65 -19.58 -6.29 4.47
C GLU A 65 -19.20 -6.05 3.00
N TYR A 66 -18.03 -5.48 2.71
CA TYR A 66 -17.54 -5.24 1.35
C TYR A 66 -16.56 -6.35 0.91
N GLY A 67 -16.55 -6.68 -0.39
CA GLY A 67 -15.83 -7.82 -0.97
C GLY A 67 -14.58 -7.43 -1.76
#